data_AF-A0A359KN53-F1
#
_entry.id   AF-A0A359KN53-F1
#
_cell.length_a   1.000
_cell.length_b   1.000
_cell.length_c   1.000
_cell.angle_alpha   90.00
_cell.angle_beta   90.00
_cell.angle_gamma   90.00
#
_symmetry.space_group_name_H-M   'P 1'
#
loop_
_entity.id
_entity.type
_entity.pdbx_description
1 polymer ?
#
loop_
_entity_poly.entity_id
_entity_poly.type
_entity_poly.pdbx_seq_one_letter_code
_entity_poly.pdbx_strand_id
1 'polypeptide(L)' 'EAMAAAVEDGRYRERVMADYELAQRVGFSGVPAFILGNRAIVGAQPYAVFEQVMAQLGRDKRDAAD' A
#
# COMPACT_ATOMS: atom_id res chain seq x y z
N GLU A 1 21.20 -17.06 -5.61
CA GLU A 1 21.74 -17.58 -4.33
C GLU A 1 21.46 -16.64 -3.15
N ALA A 2 21.88 -15.36 -3.18
CA ALA A 2 21.69 -14.43 -2.05
C ALA A 2 20.22 -14.20 -1.61
N MET A 3 19.27 -14.14 -2.55
CA MET A 3 17.83 -14.00 -2.21
C MET A 3 17.30 -15.22 -1.46
N ALA A 4 17.58 -16.43 -1.95
CA ALA A 4 17.11 -17.67 -1.34
C ALA A 4 17.65 -17.81 0.08
N ALA A 5 18.95 -17.57 0.28
CA ALA A 5 19.56 -17.55 1.61
C ALA A 5 18.88 -16.53 2.55
N ALA A 6 18.56 -15.32 2.07
CA ALA A 6 17.87 -14.33 2.90
C ALA A 6 16.45 -14.75 3.31
N VAL A 7 15.76 -15.54 2.48
CA VAL A 7 14.45 -16.11 2.79
C VAL A 7 14.59 -17.27 3.78
N GLU A 8 15.54 -18.18 3.55
CA GLU A 8 15.82 -19.34 4.41
C GLU A 8 16.27 -18.91 5.81
N ASP A 9 17.14 -17.91 5.90
CA ASP A 9 17.59 -17.29 7.16
C ASP A 9 16.46 -16.53 7.89
N GLY A 10 15.31 -16.32 7.23
CA GLY A 10 14.23 -15.49 7.75
C GLY A 10 14.65 -14.04 7.98
N ARG A 11 15.63 -13.52 7.23
CA ARG A 11 16.33 -12.25 7.49
C ARG A 11 15.41 -11.04 7.64
N TYR A 12 14.25 -11.07 6.98
CA TYR A 12 13.27 -9.98 7.00
C TYR A 12 11.95 -10.38 7.66
N ARG A 13 11.88 -11.53 8.34
CA ARG A 13 10.64 -12.07 8.92
C ARG A 13 10.02 -11.08 9.90
N GLU A 14 10.80 -10.52 10.82
CA GLU A 14 10.30 -9.54 11.79
C GLU A 14 9.73 -8.31 11.10
N ARG A 15 10.40 -7.81 10.04
CA ARG A 15 9.93 -6.66 9.28
C ARG A 15 8.59 -6.93 8.60
N VAL A 16 8.45 -8.09 7.96
CA VAL A 16 7.20 -8.52 7.31
C VAL A 16 6.08 -8.68 8.34
N MET A 17 6.36 -9.28 9.50
CA MET A 17 5.37 -9.44 10.56
C MET A 17 4.92 -8.10 11.14
N ALA A 18 5.84 -7.14 11.32
CA ALA A 18 5.50 -5.81 11.80
C ALA A 18 4.57 -5.06 10.83
N ASP A 19 4.78 -5.20 9.52
CA ASP A 19 3.91 -4.62 8.49
C ASP A 19 2.53 -5.33 8.46
N TYR A 20 2.50 -6.66 8.64
CA TYR A 20 1.25 -7.43 8.77
C TYR A 20 0.41 -7.00 9.98
N GLU A 21 1.03 -6.87 11.16
CA GLU A 21 0.34 -6.42 12.37
C GLU A 21 -0.12 -4.96 12.24
N LEU A 22 0.67 -4.10 11.58
CA LEU A 22 0.24 -2.74 11.29
C LEU A 22 -1.03 -2.73 10.44
N ALA A 23 -1.09 -3.53 9.37
CA ALA A 23 -2.27 -3.64 8.53
C ALA A 23 -3.51 -4.05 9.35
N GLN A 24 -3.39 -5.01 10.25
CA GLN A 24 -4.48 -5.40 11.15
C GLN A 24 -4.89 -4.28 12.10
N ARG A 25 -3.93 -3.58 12.73
CA ARG A 25 -4.21 -2.47 13.66
C ARG A 25 -4.93 -1.30 12.98
N VAL A 26 -4.63 -1.04 11.72
CA VAL A 26 -5.34 0.01 10.94
C VAL A 26 -6.66 -0.49 10.32
N GLY A 27 -7.06 -1.73 10.60
CA GLY A 27 -8.34 -2.29 10.19
C GLY A 27 -8.37 -2.93 8.80
N PHE A 28 -7.22 -3.16 8.16
CA PHE A 28 -7.17 -3.88 6.90
C PHE A 28 -7.26 -5.39 7.11
N SER A 29 -8.24 -5.99 6.44
CA SER A 29 -8.50 -7.43 6.44
C SER A 29 -8.17 -8.11 5.11
N GLY A 30 -7.74 -7.35 4.09
CA GLY A 30 -7.47 -7.87 2.75
C GLY A 30 -6.61 -6.93 1.91
N VAL A 31 -6.12 -7.46 0.78
CA VAL A 31 -5.24 -6.76 -0.16
C VAL A 31 -5.82 -6.79 -1.58
N PRO A 32 -5.50 -5.81 -2.45
CA PRO A 32 -4.68 -4.62 -2.17
C PRO A 32 -5.43 -3.59 -1.32
N ALA A 33 -4.70 -2.84 -0.49
CA ALA A 33 -5.23 -1.76 0.34
C ALA A 33 -4.24 -0.58 0.35
N PHE A 34 -4.76 0.64 0.30
CA PHE A 34 -3.98 1.88 0.17
C PHE A 34 -4.46 2.89 1.20
N ILE A 35 -3.52 3.65 1.77
CA ILE A 35 -3.80 4.84 2.58
C ILE A 35 -3.29 6.05 1.80
N LEU A 36 -4.17 7.02 1.53
CA LEU A 36 -3.89 8.26 0.81
C LEU A 36 -4.26 9.43 1.74
N GLY A 37 -3.26 10.02 2.39
CA GLY A 37 -3.49 11.02 3.44
C GLY A 37 -4.30 10.44 4.59
N ASN A 38 -5.53 10.94 4.79
CA ASN A 38 -6.49 10.46 5.78
C ASN A 38 -7.61 9.58 5.19
N ARG A 39 -7.46 9.12 3.95
CA ARG A 39 -8.42 8.25 3.26
C ARG A 39 -7.82 6.86 3.03
N ALA A 40 -8.68 5.85 2.97
CA ALA A 40 -8.29 4.49 2.60
C ALA A 40 -9.04 4.01 1.35
N ILE A 41 -8.36 3.25 0.50
CA ILE A 41 -8.94 2.53 -0.64
C ILE A 41 -8.67 1.04 -0.42
N VAL A 42 -9.72 0.22 -0.40
CA VAL A 42 -9.63 -1.22 -0.17
C VAL A 42 -10.12 -1.98 -1.40
N GLY A 43 -9.37 -3.01 -1.77
CA GLY A 43 -9.59 -3.83 -2.96
C GLY A 43 -8.94 -3.25 -4.22
N ALA A 44 -8.94 -4.06 -5.27
CA ALA A 44 -8.43 -3.68 -6.59
C ALA A 44 -9.41 -2.72 -7.28
N GLN A 45 -9.41 -1.45 -6.86
CA GLN A 45 -10.30 -0.43 -7.40
C GLN A 45 -9.83 0.08 -8.78
N PRO A 46 -10.75 0.55 -9.63
CA PRO A 46 -10.40 1.24 -10.88
C PRO A 46 -9.56 2.50 -10.64
N TYR A 47 -8.72 2.84 -11.61
CA TYR A 47 -7.83 4.02 -11.53
C TYR A 47 -8.59 5.34 -11.25
N ALA A 48 -9.78 5.50 -11.82
CA ALA A 48 -10.62 6.68 -11.60
C ALA A 48 -10.96 6.93 -10.11
N VAL A 49 -11.04 5.87 -9.29
CA VAL A 49 -11.24 6.00 -7.84
C VAL A 49 -10.03 6.68 -7.18
N PHE A 50 -8.82 6.33 -7.62
CA PHE A 50 -7.60 6.97 -7.15
C PHE A 50 -7.54 8.43 -7.59
N GLU A 51 -7.87 8.73 -8.84
CA GLU A 51 -7.95 10.12 -9.34
C GLU A 51 -8.92 10.96 -8.49
N GLN A 52 -10.11 10.43 -8.20
CA GLN A 52 -11.10 11.12 -7.37
C GLN A 52 -10.60 11.36 -5.93
N VAL A 53 -9.97 10.37 -5.30
CA VAL A 53 -9.44 10.52 -3.94
C VAL A 53 -8.28 11.52 -3.91
N MET A 54 -7.40 11.51 -4.91
CA MET A 54 -6.30 12.47 -5.00
C MET A 54 -6.81 13.90 -5.20
N ALA A 55 -7.81 14.10 -6.06
CA ALA A 55 -8.46 15.41 -6.23
C ALA A 55 -9.08 15.91 -4.90
N GLN A 56 -9.71 15.03 -4.11
CA GLN A 56 -10.22 15.36 -2.78
C GLN A 56 -9.12 15.75 -1.77
N LEU A 57 -7.89 15.30 -2.00
CA LEU A 57 -6.70 15.67 -1.23
C LEU A 57 -5.98 16.91 -1.80
N GLY A 58 -6.58 17.59 -2.78
CA GLY A 58 -6.01 18.79 -3.42
C GLY A 58 -4.85 18.48 -4.37
N ARG A 59 -4.81 17.27 -4.92
CA ARG A 59 -3.80 16.84 -5.90
C ARG A 59 -4.49 16.44 -7.19
N ASP A 60 -4.39 17.30 -8.20
CA ASP A 60 -4.83 16.98 -9.54
C ASP A 60 -3.84 16.02 -10.21
N LYS A 61 -4.35 15.29 -11.22
CA LYS A 61 -3.50 14.46 -12.06
C LYS A 61 -2.52 15.35 -12.82
N ARG A 62 -1.23 15.00 -12.72
CA ARG A 62 -0.19 15.64 -13.51
C ARG A 62 -0.35 15.26 -14.97
N ASP A 63 -0.16 16.24 -15.84
CA ASP A 63 -0.06 15.98 -17.27
C ASP A 63 1.26 15.29 -17.56
N ALA A 64 1.31 14.51 -18.65
CA ALA A 64 2.52 13.76 -19.02
C ALA A 64 3.74 14.66 -19.35
N ALA A 65 3.54 15.97 -19.40
CA ALA A 65 4.57 16.98 -19.68
C ALA A 65 5.14 17.64 -18.41
N ASP A 66 4.64 17.31 -17.21
CA ASP A 66 5.14 17.78 -15.91
C ASP A 66 6.31 16.94 -15.36
#